data_AF-A0A7J7FA02-F1
#
_entry.id   AF-A0A7J7FA02-F1
#
_cell.length_a   1.000
_cell.length_b   1.000
_cell.length_c   1.000
_cell.angle_alpha   90.00
_cell.angle_beta   90.00
_cell.angle_gamma   90.00
#
_symmetry.space_group_name_H-M   'P 1'
#
loop_
_entity.id
_entity.type
_entity.pdbx_description
1 polymer ?
#
loop_
_entity_poly.entity_id
_entity_poly.type
_entity_poly.pdbx_seq_one_letter_code
_entity_poly.pdbx_strand_id
1 'polypeptide(L)'
;MDQAGGDRALGSCRIVNVKETRLTTLGASILVGFSLLLLPFPLQWIPKPVLYGLFLYIALTSIDGNQLFERMALLLKDQTSYPPTHYIRRVPQRKIHYFTGLQVLQLLLLCAFGMSTLPYMKMIFPLIMMAMIPIRYNLLPRIIEAKYLDAMDAEH
;
A
#
# COMPACT_ATOMS: atom_id res chain seq x y z
N MET A 1 -28.12 41.20 -5.29
CA MET A 1 -26.91 41.99 -5.54
C MET A 1 -25.99 41.80 -4.35
N ASP A 2 -24.94 40.99 -4.36
CA ASP A 2 -24.41 40.03 -5.31
C ASP A 2 -23.58 39.03 -4.49
N GLN A 3 -23.46 37.82 -4.99
CA GLN A 3 -23.10 36.61 -4.28
C GLN A 3 -21.59 36.57 -4.02
N ALA A 4 -21.18 36.85 -2.78
CA ALA A 4 -19.84 36.56 -2.31
C ALA A 4 -19.66 35.04 -2.13
N GLY A 5 -18.80 34.38 -2.93
CA GLY A 5 -18.32 33.04 -2.56
C GLY A 5 -18.07 32.03 -3.68
N GLY A 6 -17.64 32.42 -4.87
CA GLY A 6 -17.21 31.46 -5.90
C GLY A 6 -15.92 31.92 -6.53
N ASP A 7 -14.77 31.42 -6.05
CA ASP A 7 -13.49 31.28 -6.77
C ASP A 7 -12.32 30.96 -5.81
N ARG A 8 -12.49 29.90 -5.01
CA ARG A 8 -11.38 29.20 -4.33
C ARG A 8 -11.45 27.68 -4.55
N ALA A 9 -11.77 27.27 -5.77
CA ALA A 9 -11.65 25.88 -6.22
C ALA A 9 -10.17 25.56 -6.56
N LEU A 10 -9.30 25.61 -5.55
CA LEU A 10 -7.94 25.10 -5.64
C LEU A 10 -7.99 23.56 -5.65
N GLY A 11 -7.90 23.00 -6.85
CA GLY A 11 -7.14 21.77 -7.08
C GLY A 11 -7.66 20.46 -6.47
N SER A 12 -8.96 20.18 -6.52
CA SER A 12 -9.40 18.78 -6.38
C SER A 12 -9.01 18.03 -7.65
N CYS A 13 -7.87 17.34 -7.62
CA CYS A 13 -7.47 16.40 -8.65
C CYS A 13 -8.41 15.19 -8.60
N ARG A 14 -9.63 15.36 -9.11
CA ARG A 14 -10.64 14.31 -9.15
C ARG A 14 -10.18 13.28 -10.15
N ILE A 15 -10.03 12.03 -9.73
CA ILE A 15 -9.67 10.92 -10.63
C ILE A 15 -10.86 10.72 -11.59
N VAL A 16 -10.77 11.31 -12.79
CA VAL A 16 -11.91 11.39 -13.74
C VAL A 16 -12.07 10.08 -14.53
N ASN A 17 -10.99 9.31 -14.72
CA ASN A 17 -11.05 8.04 -15.44
C ASN A 17 -9.78 7.21 -15.28
N VAL A 18 -9.92 5.89 -15.11
CA VAL A 18 -8.81 4.93 -15.24
C VAL A 18 -8.75 4.49 -16.70
N LYS A 19 -7.72 4.88 -17.44
CA LYS A 19 -7.52 4.36 -18.79
C LYS A 19 -7.22 2.87 -18.72
N GLU A 20 -7.98 2.06 -19.45
CA GLU A 20 -7.73 0.61 -19.49
C GLU A 20 -6.34 0.30 -20.08
N THR A 21 -5.47 -0.31 -19.26
CA THR A 21 -4.06 -0.57 -19.57
C THR A 21 -3.83 -1.78 -20.51
N ARG A 22 -4.85 -2.26 -21.23
CA ARG A 22 -4.77 -3.51 -22.00
C ARG A 22 -3.71 -3.46 -23.11
N LEU A 23 -3.67 -2.38 -23.87
CA LEU A 23 -2.69 -2.19 -24.95
C LEU A 23 -1.26 -2.04 -24.41
N THR A 24 -1.09 -1.34 -23.29
CA THR A 24 0.21 -1.17 -22.65
C THR A 24 0.77 -2.50 -22.15
N THR A 25 -0.06 -3.36 -21.55
CA THR A 25 0.36 -4.70 -21.10
C THR A 25 0.72 -5.64 -22.25
N LEU A 26 -0.03 -5.59 -23.36
CA LEU A 26 0.29 -6.34 -24.57
C LEU A 26 1.59 -5.86 -25.20
N GLY A 27 1.77 -4.54 -25.33
CA GLY A 27 3.01 -3.94 -25.81
C GLY A 27 4.20 -4.34 -24.96
N ALA A 28 4.11 -4.20 -23.64
CA ALA A 28 5.17 -4.60 -22.72
C ALA A 28 5.56 -6.08 -22.87
N SER A 29 4.58 -6.98 -22.96
CA SER A 29 4.82 -8.42 -23.15
C SER A 29 5.56 -8.72 -24.47
N ILE A 30 5.18 -8.04 -25.56
CA ILE A 30 5.85 -8.17 -26.87
C ILE A 30 7.27 -7.62 -26.81
N LEU A 31 7.49 -6.46 -26.19
CA LEU A 31 8.83 -5.87 -26.01
C LEU A 31 9.74 -6.76 -25.16
N VAL A 32 9.22 -7.41 -24.11
CA VAL A 32 9.98 -8.37 -23.30
C VAL A 32 10.34 -9.60 -24.15
N GLY A 33 9.41 -10.15 -24.92
CA GLY A 33 9.69 -11.28 -25.83
C GLY A 33 10.74 -10.93 -26.89
N PHE A 34 10.67 -9.73 -27.46
CA PHE A 34 11.65 -9.23 -28.43
C PHE A 34 13.03 -8.98 -27.79
N SER A 35 13.07 -8.48 -26.56
CA SER A 35 14.31 -8.28 -25.80
C SER A 35 15.03 -9.61 -25.52
N LEU A 36 14.28 -10.71 -25.34
CA LEU A 36 14.85 -12.05 -25.19
C LEU A 36 15.47 -12.61 -26.48
N LEU A 37 14.92 -12.26 -27.65
CA LEU A 37 15.48 -12.64 -28.96
C LEU A 37 16.74 -11.84 -29.32
N LEU A 38 16.83 -10.59 -28.85
CA LEU A 38 17.94 -9.67 -29.10
C LEU A 38 19.03 -9.69 -28.01
N LEU A 39 18.97 -10.63 -27.06
CA LEU A 39 19.84 -10.73 -25.89
C LEU A 39 21.36 -10.57 -26.15
N PRO A 40 21.98 -11.00 -27.29
CA PRO A 40 23.43 -10.96 -27.40
C PRO A 40 24.07 -9.56 -27.55
N PHE A 41 23.35 -8.48 -27.90
CA PHE A 41 24.01 -7.21 -28.30
C PHE A 41 23.74 -5.98 -27.41
N PRO A 42 22.49 -5.59 -27.06
CA PRO A 42 22.22 -4.32 -26.38
C PRO A 42 22.12 -4.43 -24.85
N LEU A 43 21.74 -5.60 -24.31
CA LEU A 43 21.43 -5.74 -22.88
C LEU A 43 22.67 -5.66 -21.98
N GLN A 44 23.85 -5.98 -22.50
CA GLN A 44 25.12 -5.92 -21.76
C GLN A 44 25.64 -4.50 -21.55
N TRP A 45 25.16 -3.53 -22.33
CA TRP A 45 25.55 -2.12 -22.21
C TRP A 45 24.86 -1.41 -21.05
N ILE A 46 23.80 -2.02 -20.49
CA ILE A 46 23.04 -1.42 -19.41
C ILE A 46 23.78 -1.67 -18.08
N PRO A 47 24.25 -0.61 -17.40
CA PRO A 47 24.94 -0.75 -16.13
C PRO A 47 23.96 -1.24 -15.05
N LYS A 48 24.29 -2.36 -14.40
CA LYS A 48 23.54 -2.92 -13.26
C LYS A 48 23.18 -1.89 -12.17
N PRO A 49 24.02 -0.90 -11.83
CA PRO A 49 23.67 0.16 -10.87
C PRO A 49 22.36 0.89 -11.17
N VAL A 50 22.04 1.11 -12.45
CA VAL A 50 20.81 1.82 -12.85
C VAL A 50 19.57 0.98 -12.55
N LEU A 51 19.65 -0.34 -12.72
CA LEU A 51 18.55 -1.26 -12.38
C LEU A 51 18.28 -1.27 -10.87
N TYR A 52 19.33 -1.22 -10.04
CA TYR A 52 19.16 -1.12 -8.58
C TYR A 52 18.49 0.21 -8.19
N GLY A 53 18.87 1.32 -8.83
CA GLY A 53 18.21 2.61 -8.63
C GLY A 53 16.72 2.59 -9.01
N LEU A 54 16.39 1.97 -10.15
CA LEU A 54 15.00 1.79 -10.60
C LEU A 54 14.21 0.89 -9.63
N PHE A 55 14.81 -0.22 -9.19
CA PHE A 55 14.18 -1.13 -8.24
C PHE A 55 13.87 -0.43 -6.92
N LEU A 56 14.81 0.39 -6.41
CA LEU A 56 14.61 1.19 -5.21
C LEU A 56 13.51 2.25 -5.40
N TYR A 57 13.44 2.91 -6.56
CA TYR A 57 12.38 3.86 -6.88
C TYR A 57 10.99 3.21 -6.87
N ILE A 58 10.84 2.04 -7.52
CA ILE A 58 9.58 1.29 -7.52
C ILE A 58 9.21 0.83 -6.11
N ALA A 59 10.19 0.39 -5.31
CA ALA A 59 9.97 -0.01 -3.92
C ALA A 59 9.47 1.17 -3.07
N LEU A 60 10.10 2.35 -3.16
CA LEU A 60 9.67 3.55 -2.44
C LEU A 60 8.29 4.03 -2.88
N THR A 61 8.03 4.06 -4.18
CA THR A 61 6.74 4.49 -4.73
C THR A 61 5.61 3.52 -4.36
N SER A 62 5.91 2.23 -4.16
CA SER A 62 4.93 1.23 -3.68
C SER A 62 4.56 1.42 -2.20
N ILE A 63 5.48 1.98 -1.41
CA ILE A 63 5.22 2.34 -0.02
C ILE A 63 4.36 3.62 0.05
N ASP A 64 4.61 4.56 -0.86
CA ASP A 64 3.83 5.79 -1.01
C ASP A 64 2.43 5.47 -1.57
N GLY A 65 1.37 5.79 -0.81
CA GLY A 65 0.00 5.38 -1.13
C GLY A 65 -0.45 4.04 -0.50
N ASN A 66 0.41 3.36 0.27
CA ASN A 66 -0.04 2.24 1.09
C ASN A 66 -0.74 2.77 2.36
N GLN A 67 -2.05 2.53 2.47
CA GLN A 67 -2.89 2.95 3.61
C GLN A 67 -2.33 2.52 4.97
N LEU A 68 -1.62 1.39 5.03
CA LEU A 68 -0.99 0.89 6.26
C LEU A 68 0.21 1.72 6.67
N PHE A 69 1.02 2.11 5.69
CA PHE A 69 2.19 2.94 5.91
C PHE A 69 1.76 4.34 6.32
N GLU A 70 0.71 4.87 5.69
CA GLU A 70 0.10 6.15 6.07
C GLU A 70 -0.38 6.13 7.53
N ARG A 71 -1.10 5.08 7.95
CA ARG A 71 -1.53 4.88 9.34
C ARG A 71 -0.36 4.73 10.31
N MET A 72 0.70 4.04 9.92
CA MET A 72 1.92 3.89 10.72
C MET A 72 2.69 5.21 10.85
N ALA A 73 2.79 5.99 9.77
CA ALA A 73 3.44 7.30 9.77
C ALA A 73 2.65 8.31 10.62
N LEU A 74 1.31 8.26 10.62
CA LEU A 74 0.43 9.03 11.51
C LEU A 74 0.64 8.69 13.00
N LEU A 75 0.97 7.43 13.33
CA LEU A 75 1.29 7.01 14.70
C LEU A 75 2.69 7.48 15.16
N LEU A 76 3.64 7.59 14.23
CA LEU A 76 5.00 8.06 14.52
C LEU A 76 5.12 9.60 14.53
N LYS A 77 4.20 10.32 13.89
CA LYS A 77 4.16 11.78 13.87
C LYS A 77 3.50 12.31 15.16
N ASP A 78 4.20 13.21 15.85
CA ASP A 78 3.73 13.82 17.11
C ASP A 78 2.36 14.51 16.95
N GLN A 79 1.51 14.36 17.98
CA GLN A 79 0.10 14.78 18.02
C GLN A 79 -0.09 16.30 17.89
N THR A 80 0.98 17.08 17.92
CA THR A 80 0.99 18.54 18.00
C THR A 80 0.88 19.26 16.65
N SER A 81 1.03 18.57 15.51
CA SER A 81 0.97 19.18 14.16
C SER A 81 -0.28 18.81 13.34
N TYR A 82 -1.35 18.29 13.96
CA TYR A 82 -2.54 17.90 13.23
C TYR A 82 -3.37 19.11 12.75
N PRO A 83 -3.63 19.27 11.43
CA PRO A 83 -4.58 20.25 10.93
C PRO A 83 -6.03 19.90 11.35
N PRO A 84 -6.90 20.89 11.58
CA PRO A 84 -8.15 20.76 12.36
C PRO A 84 -9.32 20.03 11.67
N THR A 85 -9.09 19.20 10.65
CA THR A 85 -10.17 18.69 9.78
C THR A 85 -10.21 17.18 9.50
N HIS A 86 -9.47 16.31 10.21
CA HIS A 86 -9.48 14.87 9.89
C HIS A 86 -9.98 13.96 11.02
N TYR A 87 -10.58 12.82 10.65
CA TYR A 87 -11.30 11.76 11.39
C TYR A 87 -10.73 11.27 12.76
N ILE A 88 -9.57 11.77 13.15
CA ILE A 88 -8.74 11.36 14.29
C ILE A 88 -9.39 11.67 15.65
N ARG A 89 -10.42 12.52 15.69
CA ARG A 89 -11.11 12.88 16.94
C ARG A 89 -12.28 11.95 17.31
N ARG A 90 -12.68 11.01 16.45
CA ARG A 90 -13.83 10.11 16.70
C ARG A 90 -13.48 8.68 17.10
N VAL A 91 -12.21 8.27 17.03
CA VAL A 91 -11.84 6.86 17.29
C VAL A 91 -10.78 6.80 18.40
N PRO A 92 -10.96 5.97 19.46
CA PRO A 92 -9.97 5.85 20.52
C PRO A 92 -8.65 5.28 19.97
N GLN A 93 -7.56 6.05 20.10
CA GLN A 93 -6.25 5.73 19.49
C GLN A 93 -5.67 4.37 19.88
N ARG A 94 -6.04 3.84 21.06
CA ARG A 94 -5.68 2.48 21.48
C ARG A 94 -6.14 1.42 20.49
N LYS A 95 -7.33 1.55 19.90
CA LYS A 95 -7.88 0.55 18.96
C LYS A 95 -7.15 0.55 17.62
N ILE A 96 -6.71 1.73 17.16
CA ILE A 96 -5.90 1.89 15.95
C ILE A 96 -4.51 1.26 16.15
N HIS A 97 -3.93 1.39 17.35
CA HIS A 97 -2.64 0.79 17.66
C HIS A 97 -2.68 -0.74 17.67
N TYR A 98 -3.75 -1.36 18.20
CA TYR A 98 -3.92 -2.82 18.13
C TYR A 98 -4.05 -3.33 16.69
N PHE A 99 -4.83 -2.64 15.84
CA PHE A 99 -5.00 -3.02 14.44
C PHE A 99 -3.70 -2.90 13.65
N THR A 100 -3.02 -1.75 13.79
CA THR A 100 -1.75 -1.49 13.09
C THR A 100 -0.65 -2.41 13.61
N GLY A 101 -0.60 -2.68 14.92
CA GLY A 101 0.36 -3.61 15.53
C GLY A 101 0.18 -5.04 15.07
N LEU A 102 -1.08 -5.52 14.96
CA LEU A 102 -1.36 -6.84 14.41
C LEU A 102 -0.89 -6.96 12.95
N GLN A 103 -1.11 -5.91 12.17
CA GLN A 103 -0.77 -5.88 10.75
C GLN A 103 0.75 -5.78 10.50
N VAL A 104 1.46 -5.01 11.34
CA VAL A 104 2.93 -4.97 11.34
C VAL A 104 3.50 -6.31 11.81
N LEU A 105 2.93 -6.92 12.84
CA LEU A 105 3.32 -8.26 13.28
C LEU A 105 3.16 -9.30 12.17
N GLN A 106 2.02 -9.28 11.47
CA GLN A 106 1.78 -10.13 10.30
C GLN A 106 2.83 -9.90 9.21
N LEU A 107 3.09 -8.64 8.85
CA LEU A 107 4.09 -8.29 7.85
C LEU A 107 5.48 -8.80 8.24
N LEU A 108 5.85 -8.66 9.51
CA LEU A 108 7.14 -9.09 10.05
C LEU A 108 7.29 -10.61 10.04
N LEU A 109 6.25 -11.34 10.45
CA LEU A 109 6.21 -12.80 10.32
C LEU A 109 6.38 -13.22 8.86
N LEU A 110 5.61 -12.61 7.97
CA LEU A 110 5.65 -12.88 6.54
C LEU A 110 7.03 -12.57 5.92
N CYS A 111 7.67 -11.49 6.35
CA CYS A 111 9.04 -11.16 5.95
C CYS A 111 10.05 -12.18 6.46
N ALA A 112 9.96 -12.60 7.73
CA ALA A 112 10.86 -13.59 8.33
C ALA A 112 10.76 -14.95 7.61
N PHE A 113 9.54 -15.43 7.33
CA PHE A 113 9.33 -16.65 6.57
C PHE A 113 9.72 -16.50 5.09
N GLY A 114 9.48 -15.34 4.47
CA GLY A 114 9.85 -15.07 3.08
C GLY A 114 11.36 -14.96 2.84
N MET A 115 12.09 -14.40 3.80
CA MET A 115 13.56 -14.30 3.79
C MET A 115 14.25 -15.60 4.23
N SER A 116 13.51 -16.56 4.78
CA SER A 116 14.07 -17.85 5.17
C SER A 116 14.63 -18.60 3.96
N THR A 117 15.83 -19.17 4.11
CA THR A 117 16.54 -19.91 3.05
C THR A 117 15.92 -21.27 2.73
N LEU A 118 14.98 -21.75 3.55
CA LEU A 118 14.31 -23.03 3.38
C LEU A 118 13.19 -22.94 2.34
N PRO A 119 13.23 -23.74 1.25
CA PRO A 119 12.21 -23.70 0.20
C PRO A 119 10.82 -24.13 0.70
N TYR A 120 10.76 -24.98 1.72
CA TYR A 120 9.52 -25.43 2.36
C TYR A 120 8.76 -24.28 3.05
N MET A 121 9.47 -23.28 3.59
CA MET A 121 8.83 -22.14 4.25
C MET A 121 8.08 -21.24 3.27
N LYS A 122 8.51 -21.21 2.00
CA LYS A 122 7.82 -20.46 0.94
C LYS A 122 6.49 -21.09 0.54
N MET A 123 6.32 -22.42 0.69
CA MET A 123 5.04 -23.09 0.49
C MET A 123 4.04 -22.83 1.61
N ILE A 124 4.51 -22.50 2.82
CA ILE A 124 3.67 -22.17 3.99
C ILE A 124 3.20 -20.71 3.95
N PHE A 125 3.87 -19.84 3.19
CA PHE A 125 3.52 -18.43 3.05
C PHE A 125 2.04 -18.17 2.70
N PRO A 126 1.44 -18.83 1.68
CA PRO A 126 0.02 -18.63 1.33
C PRO A 126 -0.91 -19.13 2.43
N LEU A 127 -0.53 -20.19 3.15
CA LEU A 127 -1.30 -20.72 4.28
C LEU A 127 -1.34 -19.74 5.45
N ILE A 128 -0.23 -19.09 5.78
CA ILE A 128 -0.18 -18.04 6.81
C ILE A 128 -1.09 -16.87 6.42
N MET A 129 -1.05 -16.44 5.15
CA MET A 129 -1.94 -15.40 4.64
C MET A 129 -3.42 -15.81 4.70
N MET A 130 -3.74 -17.06 4.35
CA MET A 130 -5.10 -17.57 4.41
C MET A 130 -5.62 -17.70 5.84
N ALA A 131 -4.78 -18.12 6.78
CA ALA A 131 -5.10 -18.20 8.21
C ALA A 131 -5.31 -16.82 8.86
N MET A 132 -4.74 -15.76 8.29
CA MET A 132 -4.94 -14.39 8.78
C MET A 132 -6.33 -13.81 8.47
N ILE A 133 -7.02 -14.29 7.43
CA ILE A 133 -8.38 -13.86 7.08
C ILE A 133 -9.38 -14.15 8.21
N PRO A 134 -9.49 -15.39 8.74
CA PRO A 134 -10.39 -15.68 9.85
C PRO A 134 -9.94 -15.03 11.17
N ILE A 135 -8.62 -14.84 11.37
CA ILE A 135 -8.13 -14.09 12.53
C ILE A 135 -8.63 -12.65 12.47
N ARG A 136 -8.52 -11.97 11.33
CA ARG A 136 -9.09 -10.62 11.16
C ARG A 136 -10.60 -10.64 11.41
N TYR A 137 -11.34 -11.55 10.79
CA TYR A 137 -12.80 -11.59 10.89
C TYR A 137 -13.31 -11.95 12.29
N ASN A 138 -12.59 -12.76 13.07
CA ASN A 138 -13.01 -13.14 14.43
C ASN A 138 -12.48 -12.17 15.50
N LEU A 139 -11.30 -11.56 15.28
CA LEU A 139 -10.66 -10.68 16.25
C LEU A 139 -11.17 -9.23 16.15
N LEU A 140 -11.51 -8.74 14.95
CA LEU A 140 -12.09 -7.40 14.75
C LEU A 140 -13.42 -7.18 15.48
N PRO A 141 -14.47 -8.02 15.32
CA PRO A 141 -15.76 -7.79 15.97
C PRO A 141 -15.69 -7.98 17.49
N ARG A 142 -14.66 -8.70 17.98
CA ARG A 142 -14.45 -8.93 19.42
C ARG A 142 -13.76 -7.75 20.12
N ILE A 143 -13.06 -6.90 19.38
CA ILE A 143 -12.26 -5.79 19.94
C ILE A 143 -12.82 -4.43 19.54
N ILE A 144 -13.46 -4.28 18.38
CA ILE A 144 -13.91 -2.99 17.83
C ILE A 144 -15.38 -3.09 17.41
N GLU A 145 -16.20 -2.15 17.89
CA GLU A 145 -17.61 -2.02 17.51
C GLU A 145 -17.71 -1.77 15.99
N ALA A 146 -18.57 -2.50 15.28
CA ALA A 146 -18.65 -2.52 13.81
C ALA A 146 -18.77 -1.12 13.18
N LYS A 147 -19.38 -0.16 13.91
CA LYS A 147 -19.53 1.24 13.51
C LYS A 147 -18.21 2.00 13.34
N TYR A 148 -17.17 1.67 14.12
CA TYR A 148 -15.84 2.29 13.96
C TYR A 148 -15.02 1.59 12.89
N LEU A 149 -15.30 0.30 12.65
CA LEU A 149 -14.65 -0.48 11.61
C LEU A 149 -15.05 0.04 10.22
N ASP A 150 -16.34 0.30 10.02
CA ASP A 150 -16.89 0.83 8.77
C ASP A 150 -16.36 2.24 8.47
N ALA A 151 -16.19 3.07 9.51
CA ALA A 151 -15.56 4.38 9.37
C ALA A 151 -14.05 4.33 9.09
N MET A 152 -13.39 3.20 9.36
CA MET A 152 -11.97 2.97 9.06
C MET A 152 -11.77 2.31 7.69
N ASP A 153 -12.70 1.48 7.23
CA ASP A 153 -12.64 0.81 5.93
C ASP A 153 -13.34 1.64 4.82
N ALA A 154 -14.15 2.64 5.17
CA ALA A 154 -14.65 3.64 4.23
C ALA A 154 -13.49 4.51 3.70
N GLU A 155 -13.13 4.27 2.45
CA GLU A 155 -12.13 5.00 1.66
C GLU A 155 -12.28 6.53 1.79
N HIS A 156 -11.14 7.22 1.85
CA HIS A 156 -10.98 8.66 1.64
C HIS A 156 -10.30 8.87 0.27
#